data_AF-A0A3M8LPV0-F1
#
_entry.id   AF-A0A3M8LPV0-F1
#
_cell.length_a   1.000
_cell.length_b   1.000
_cell.length_c   1.000
_cell.angle_alpha   90.00
_cell.angle_beta   90.00
_cell.angle_gamma   90.00
#
_symmetry.space_group_name_H-M   'P 1'
#
loop_
_entity.id
_entity.type
_entity.pdbx_description
1 polymer ?
#
loop_
_entity_poly.entity_id
_entity_poly.type
_entity_poly.pdbx_seq_one_letter_code
_entity_poly.pdbx_strand_id
1 'polypeptide(L)'
;MGVTVQVRDLDPAVQETLKAQASAQGLSLSEYLRRTLSDIAERIQVHERWERAVAEDELRMSQPEKQRWQPIHVDRDVILETIQEGREER
;
A
#
# COMPACT_ATOMS: atom_id res chain seq x y z
N MET A 1 18.44 -11.95 -12.63
CA MET A 1 18.25 -13.11 -13.53
C MET A 1 16.91 -12.95 -14.22
N GLY A 2 16.85 -13.11 -15.54
CA GLY A 2 15.58 -13.05 -16.28
C GLY A 2 14.88 -14.40 -16.25
N VAL A 3 13.56 -14.41 -16.05
CA VAL A 3 12.72 -15.60 -16.23
C VAL A 3 12.15 -15.57 -17.63
N THR A 4 12.37 -16.63 -18.41
CA THR A 4 11.80 -16.80 -19.74
C THR A 4 10.57 -17.71 -19.63
N VAL A 5 9.44 -17.23 -20.13
CA VAL A 5 8.18 -17.98 -20.15
C VAL A 5 7.78 -18.24 -21.60
N GLN A 6 7.41 -19.48 -21.89
CA GLN A 6 6.85 -19.86 -23.19
C GLN A 6 5.34 -20.03 -23.05
N VAL A 7 4.57 -19.22 -23.77
CA VAL A 7 3.12 -19.41 -23.90
C VAL A 7 2.87 -20.34 -25.09
N ARG A 8 2.19 -21.45 -24.84
CA ARG A 8 1.81 -22.45 -25.86
C ARG A 8 0.34 -22.30 -26.21
N ASP A 9 -0.02 -22.75 -27.42
CA ASP A 9 -1.40 -22.77 -27.91
C ASP A 9 -2.09 -21.41 -27.83
N LEU A 10 -1.34 -20.33 -28.13
CA LEU A 10 -1.89 -18.99 -28.25
C LEU A 10 -2.77 -18.92 -29.49
N ASP A 11 -3.99 -18.42 -29.31
CA ASP A 11 -4.90 -18.14 -30.42
C ASP A 11 -4.19 -17.28 -31.48
N PRO A 12 -4.13 -17.73 -32.76
CA PRO A 12 -3.47 -16.98 -33.82
C PRO A 12 -4.01 -15.54 -33.96
N ALA A 13 -5.31 -15.32 -33.75
CA ALA A 13 -5.91 -13.98 -33.82
C ALA A 13 -5.38 -13.06 -32.71
N VAL A 14 -5.18 -13.60 -31.52
CA VAL A 14 -4.57 -12.87 -30.39
C VAL A 14 -3.11 -12.59 -30.69
N GLN A 15 -2.36 -13.56 -31.23
CA GLN A 15 -0.97 -13.37 -31.60
C GLN A 15 -0.79 -12.23 -32.62
N GLU A 16 -1.63 -12.19 -33.66
CA GLU A 16 -1.57 -11.13 -34.67
C GLU A 16 -1.94 -9.75 -34.09
N THR A 17 -2.94 -9.70 -33.22
CA THR A 17 -3.32 -8.46 -32.53
C THR A 17 -2.17 -7.92 -31.69
N LEU A 18 -1.51 -8.78 -30.91
CA LEU A 18 -0.38 -8.39 -30.06
C LEU A 18 0.82 -7.93 -30.89
N LYS A 19 1.10 -8.59 -32.02
CA LYS A 19 2.14 -8.13 -32.96
C LYS A 19 1.81 -6.76 -33.53
N ALA A 20 0.57 -6.55 -33.97
CA ALA A 20 0.14 -5.27 -34.53
C ALA A 20 0.26 -4.14 -33.50
N GLN A 21 -0.11 -4.39 -32.25
CA GLN A 21 0.05 -3.43 -31.15
C GLN A 21 1.53 -3.14 -30.85
N ALA A 22 2.39 -4.17 -30.84
CA ALA A 22 3.83 -3.98 -30.67
C ALA A 22 4.42 -3.13 -31.81
N SER A 23 4.06 -3.43 -33.06
CA SER A 23 4.50 -2.68 -34.25
C SER A 23 4.01 -1.22 -34.23
N ALA A 24 2.77 -0.97 -33.79
CA ALA A 24 2.25 0.39 -33.64
C ALA A 24 3.05 1.24 -32.64
N GLN A 25 3.73 0.59 -31.69
CA GLN A 25 4.60 1.24 -30.71
C GLN A 25 6.10 1.22 -31.12
N GLY A 26 6.44 0.66 -32.29
CA GLY A 26 7.82 0.49 -32.72
C GLY A 26 8.62 -0.49 -31.86
N LEU A 27 7.95 -1.42 -31.17
CA LEU A 27 8.55 -2.39 -30.27
C LEU A 27 8.56 -3.79 -30.89
N SER A 28 9.49 -4.63 -30.43
CA SER A 28 9.38 -6.08 -30.65
C SER A 28 8.24 -6.65 -29.80
N LEU A 29 7.63 -7.76 -30.24
CA LEU A 29 6.56 -8.42 -29.49
C LEU A 29 7.01 -8.79 -28.06
N SER A 30 8.23 -9.30 -27.90
CA SER A 30 8.75 -9.66 -26.57
C SER A 30 8.91 -8.46 -25.64
N GLU A 31 9.39 -7.33 -26.16
CA GLU A 31 9.53 -6.10 -25.38
C GLU A 31 8.18 -5.50 -25.02
N TYR A 32 7.25 -5.49 -25.98
CA TYR A 32 5.87 -5.08 -25.74
C TYR A 32 5.23 -5.89 -24.61
N LEU A 33 5.29 -7.23 -24.71
CA LEU A 33 4.74 -8.12 -23.69
C LEU A 33 5.42 -7.92 -22.33
N ARG A 34 6.74 -7.73 -22.31
CA ARG A 34 7.46 -7.49 -21.06
C ARG A 34 6.95 -6.22 -20.36
N ARG A 35 6.78 -5.12 -21.10
CA ARG A 35 6.25 -3.86 -20.57
C ARG A 35 4.82 -4.03 -20.08
N THR A 36 3.94 -4.56 -20.91
CA THR A 36 2.53 -4.77 -20.56
C THR A 36 2.37 -5.66 -19.34
N LEU A 37 3.12 -6.76 -19.24
CA LEU A 37 3.07 -7.65 -18.07
C LEU A 37 3.64 -6.99 -16.82
N SER A 38 4.66 -6.13 -16.95
CA SER A 38 5.23 -5.38 -15.83
C SER A 38 4.20 -4.37 -15.29
N ASP A 39 3.53 -3.64 -16.18
CA ASP A 39 2.49 -2.67 -15.82
C ASP A 39 1.30 -3.37 -15.15
N ILE A 40 0.89 -4.53 -15.66
CA ILE A 40 -0.18 -5.34 -15.04
C ILE A 40 0.24 -5.80 -13.64
N ALA A 41 1.46 -6.33 -13.49
CA ALA A 41 1.96 -6.80 -12.22
C ALA A 41 2.05 -5.68 -11.18
N GLU A 42 2.51 -4.49 -11.58
CA GLU A 42 2.57 -3.33 -10.70
C GLU A 42 1.17 -2.92 -10.22
N ARG A 43 0.19 -2.88 -11.13
CA ARG A 43 -1.20 -2.56 -10.78
C ARG A 43 -1.80 -3.58 -9.80
N ILE A 44 -1.54 -4.86 -10.01
CA ILE A 44 -1.97 -5.92 -9.08
C ILE A 44 -1.34 -5.72 -7.70
N GLN A 45 -0.02 -5.47 -7.63
CA GLN A 45 0.66 -5.23 -6.34
C GLN A 45 0.14 -3.98 -5.61
N VAL A 46 -0.21 -2.93 -6.33
CA VAL A 46 -0.84 -1.74 -5.74
C VAL A 46 -2.22 -2.09 -5.17
N HIS A 47 -3.01 -2.85 -5.93
CA HIS A 47 -4.35 -3.27 -5.50
C HIS A 47 -4.31 -4.17 -4.27
N GLU A 48 -3.46 -5.20 -4.25
CA GLU A 48 -3.29 -6.09 -3.10
C GLU A 48 -2.80 -5.35 -1.84
N ARG A 49 -1.90 -4.37 -2.01
CA ARG A 49 -1.45 -3.52 -0.90
C ARG A 49 -2.58 -2.65 -0.36
N TRP A 50 -3.42 -2.12 -1.25
CA TRP A 50 -4.60 -1.35 -0.86
C TRP A 50 -5.60 -2.21 -0.08
N GLU A 51 -5.94 -3.39 -0.58
CA GLU A 51 -6.83 -4.33 0.11
C GLU A 51 -6.30 -4.70 1.50
N ARG A 52 -4.99 -4.94 1.63
CA ARG A 52 -4.37 -5.19 2.92
C ARG A 52 -4.49 -3.99 3.87
N ALA A 53 -4.23 -2.78 3.39
CA ALA A 53 -4.34 -1.56 4.20
C ALA A 53 -5.78 -1.31 4.68
N VAL A 54 -6.77 -1.56 3.83
CA VAL A 54 -8.19 -1.48 4.18
C VAL A 54 -8.54 -2.52 5.25
N ALA A 55 -8.12 -3.78 5.06
CA ALA A 55 -8.37 -4.83 6.04
C ALA A 55 -7.70 -4.55 7.40
N GLU A 56 -6.49 -3.99 7.42
CA GLU A 56 -5.82 -3.56 8.64
C GLU A 56 -6.55 -2.41 9.34
N ASP A 57 -7.07 -1.45 8.59
CA ASP A 57 -7.85 -0.34 9.16
C ASP A 57 -9.19 -0.83 9.72
N GLU A 58 -9.89 -1.72 9.02
CA GLU A 58 -11.11 -2.36 9.52
C GLU A 58 -10.84 -3.16 10.80
N LEU A 59 -9.75 -3.92 10.86
CA LEU A 59 -9.33 -4.61 12.08
C LEU A 59 -8.99 -3.65 13.22
N ARG A 60 -8.38 -2.49 12.92
CA ARG A 60 -8.10 -1.45 13.91
C ARG A 60 -9.38 -0.81 14.45
N MET A 61 -10.35 -0.52 13.58
CA MET A 61 -11.63 0.10 13.94
C MET A 61 -12.59 -0.87 14.64
N SER A 62 -12.48 -2.17 14.35
CA SER A 62 -13.27 -3.22 15.00
C SER A 62 -12.75 -3.60 16.39
N GLN A 63 -11.52 -3.20 16.75
CA GLN A 63 -11.02 -3.35 18.11
C GLN A 63 -11.71 -2.31 19.01
N PRO A 64 -12.39 -2.74 20.09
CA PRO A 64 -12.95 -1.79 21.05
C PRO A 64 -11.81 -0.96 21.63
N GLU A 65 -12.01 0.36 21.74
CA GLU A 65 -11.09 1.35 22.33
C GLU A 65 -10.73 1.00 23.79
N LYS A 66 -9.99 -0.08 24.00
CA LYS A 66 -9.41 -0.43 25.29
C LYS A 66 -7.96 0.01 25.23
N GLN A 67 -7.69 1.15 25.86
CA GLN A 67 -6.38 1.73 26.18
C GLN A 67 -5.84 2.75 25.16
N ARG A 68 -6.41 3.97 25.21
CA ARG A 68 -5.64 5.19 24.90
C ARG A 68 -5.68 6.26 25.98
N TRP A 69 -6.23 5.95 27.15
CA TRP A 69 -5.95 6.71 28.36
C TRP A 69 -4.78 6.03 29.09
N GLN A 70 -3.58 6.56 28.91
CA GLN A 70 -2.54 6.36 29.89
C GLN A 70 -2.82 7.37 31.01
N PRO A 71 -3.14 6.94 32.24
CA PRO A 71 -3.14 7.87 33.35
C PRO A 71 -1.72 8.42 33.45
N ILE A 72 -1.55 9.71 33.14
CA ILE A 72 -0.33 10.40 33.49
C ILE A 72 -0.29 10.33 35.01
N HIS A 73 0.66 9.58 35.58
CA HIS A 73 0.96 9.68 37.01
C HIS A 73 1.60 11.04 37.23
N VAL A 74 0.76 12.07 37.29
CA VAL A 74 1.14 13.34 37.87
C VAL A 74 1.03 13.13 39.36
N ASP A 75 2.19 13.15 40.03
CA ASP A 75 2.21 13.06 41.47
C ASP A 75 1.42 14.25 42.05
N ARG A 76 0.65 13.99 43.10
CA ARG A 76 -0.23 15.00 43.72
C ARG A 76 0.59 16.22 44.15
N ASP A 77 1.83 15.98 44.57
CA ASP A 77 2.73 17.02 45.05
C ASP A 77 3.13 17.99 43.92
N VAL A 78 3.31 17.49 42.69
CA VAL A 78 3.60 18.32 41.50
C VAL A 78 2.42 19.22 41.16
N ILE A 79 1.18 18.73 41.29
CA ILE A 79 -0.02 19.54 41.04
C ILE A 79 -0.12 20.67 42.07
N LEU A 80 0.17 20.37 43.33
CA LEU A 80 0.09 21.36 44.41
C LEU A 80 1.17 22.43 44.27
N GLU A 81 2.39 22.05 43.87
CA GLU A 81 3.49 22.98 43.60
C GLU A 81 3.11 23.97 42.49
N THR A 82 2.62 23.49 41.34
CA THR A 82 2.23 24.37 40.22
C THR A 82 1.08 25.33 40.59
N ILE A 83 0.12 24.89 41.41
CA ILE A 83 -0.99 25.75 41.86
C ILE A 83 -0.50 26.83 42.84
N GLN A 84 0.51 26.50 43.65
CA GLN A 84 1.08 27.43 44.61
C GLN A 84 1.95 28.49 43.92
N GLU A 85 2.79 28.10 42.97
CA GLU A 85 3.57 29.02 42.13
C GLU A 85 2.66 30.03 41.39
N GLY A 86 1.57 29.55 40.78
CA GLY A 86 0.61 30.43 40.10
C GLY A 86 -0.18 31.38 41.01
N ARG A 87 -0.14 31.20 42.34
CA ARG A 87 -0.71 32.14 43.32
C ARG A 87 0.28 33.19 43.80
N GLU A 88 1.57 32.91 43.76
CA GLU A 88 2.61 33.84 44.19
C GLU A 88 2.95 34.89 43.11
N GLU A 89 2.63 34.60 41.84
CA GLU A 89 2.79 35.53 40.71
C GLU A 89 1.63 36.53 40.51
N ARG A 90 0.65 36.60 41.44
CA ARG A 90 -0.46 37.57 41.44
C ARG A 90 -0.47 38.45 42.68
#